data_AF-A0A9D6LC96-F1
#
_entry.id   AF-A0A9D6LC96-F1
#
_cell.length_a   1.000
_cell.length_b   1.000
_cell.length_c   1.000
_cell.angle_alpha   90.00
_cell.angle_beta   90.00
_cell.angle_gamma   90.00
#
_symmetry.space_group_name_H-M   'P 1'
#
loop_
_entity.id
_entity.type
_entity.pdbx_description
1 polymer ?
#
loop_
_entity_poly.entity_id
_entity_poly.type
_entity_poly.pdbx_seq_one_letter_code
_entity_poly.pdbx_strand_id
1 'polypeptide(L)'
;MENKNELKRLEEQSASPDYDVARELADDLPPSGARILDAGCGSGVVARFLARRDPSCKVTGCDFVPDRVAGAAELAKGIGNVEFRVEDLRRISLPDASFDYVVCRYMLQHLEADAR
;
A
#
# COMPACT_ATOMS: atom_id res chain seq x y z
N MET A 1 13.29 15.85 -4.08
CA MET A 1 13.79 14.91 -3.06
C MET A 1 12.78 14.91 -1.95
N GLU A 2 11.94 13.87 -1.86
CA GLU A 2 11.08 13.77 -0.69
C GLU A 2 11.97 13.44 0.51
N ASN A 3 11.69 14.12 1.61
CA ASN A 3 12.57 14.21 2.76
C ASN A 3 12.54 12.86 3.51
N LYS A 4 13.66 12.32 3.99
CA LYS A 4 13.68 11.11 4.85
C LYS A 4 12.72 11.23 6.06
N ASN A 5 12.41 12.47 6.43
CA ASN A 5 11.43 12.81 7.45
C ASN A 5 10.01 12.31 7.12
N GLU A 6 9.64 12.17 5.84
CA GLU A 6 8.29 11.81 5.43
C GLU A 6 7.99 10.32 5.64
N LEU A 7 8.91 9.43 5.25
CA LEU A 7 8.78 8.00 5.55
C LEU A 7 8.67 7.75 7.06
N LYS A 8 9.50 8.45 7.85
CA LYS A 8 9.44 8.37 9.31
C LYS A 8 8.09 8.84 9.84
N ARG A 9 7.58 9.96 9.33
CA ARG A 9 6.26 10.50 9.69
C ARG A 9 5.14 9.49 9.40
N LEU A 10 5.17 8.84 8.24
CA LEU A 10 4.17 7.82 7.85
C LEU A 10 4.19 6.62 8.80
N GLU A 11 5.38 6.12 9.15
CA GLU A 11 5.51 5.02 10.10
C GLU A 11 5.09 5.43 11.53
N GLU A 12 5.46 6.63 11.98
CA GLU A 12 5.02 7.17 13.28
C GLU A 12 3.50 7.33 13.35
N GLN A 13 2.88 7.84 12.29
CA GLN A 13 1.42 7.93 12.18
C GLN A 13 0.78 6.54 12.22
N SER A 14 1.41 5.55 11.61
CA SER A 14 0.91 4.16 11.62
C SER A 14 1.04 3.46 12.97
N ALA A 15 1.88 3.98 13.87
CA ALA A 15 2.00 3.49 15.24
C ALA A 15 0.96 4.11 16.20
N SER A 16 0.15 5.06 15.72
CA SER A 16 -0.96 5.64 16.50
C SER A 16 -2.00 4.56 16.83
N PRO A 17 -2.61 4.57 18.05
CA PRO A 17 -3.72 3.68 18.39
C PRO A 17 -4.92 3.76 17.44
N ASP A 18 -5.07 4.90 16.75
CA ASP A 18 -6.14 5.12 15.78
C ASP A 18 -5.86 4.49 14.40
N TYR A 19 -4.64 3.98 14.18
CA TYR A 19 -4.26 3.33 12.92
C TYR A 19 -4.36 1.80 13.06
N ASP A 20 -5.57 1.27 12.90
CA ASP A 20 -5.85 -0.16 13.04
C ASP A 20 -6.33 -0.76 11.71
N VAL A 21 -5.38 -1.23 10.91
CA VAL A 21 -5.66 -1.87 9.61
C VAL A 21 -6.54 -3.12 9.77
N ALA A 22 -6.36 -3.88 10.86
CA ALA A 22 -7.12 -5.11 11.08
C ALA A 22 -8.59 -4.80 11.36
N ARG A 23 -8.85 -3.79 12.18
CA ARG A 23 -10.20 -3.33 12.49
C ARG A 23 -10.88 -2.71 11.29
N GLU A 24 -10.18 -1.87 10.53
CA GLU A 24 -10.76 -1.20 9.37
C GLU A 24 -11.13 -2.15 8.24
N LEU A 25 -10.38 -3.24 8.06
CA LEU A 25 -10.66 -4.26 7.06
C LEU A 25 -11.50 -5.43 7.61
N ALA A 26 -11.97 -5.39 8.86
CA ALA A 26 -12.52 -6.56 9.55
C ALA A 26 -13.72 -7.20 8.82
N ASP A 27 -14.57 -6.38 8.22
CA ASP A 27 -15.79 -6.83 7.53
C ASP A 27 -15.57 -7.13 6.04
N ASP A 28 -14.41 -6.78 5.48
CA ASP A 28 -14.08 -6.96 4.07
C ASP A 28 -12.59 -7.31 3.91
N LEU A 29 -12.23 -8.50 4.37
CA LEU A 29 -10.88 -9.01 4.20
C LEU A 29 -10.69 -9.62 2.80
N PRO A 30 -9.48 -9.50 2.22
CA PRO A 30 -9.17 -10.18 0.98
C PRO A 30 -9.42 -11.70 1.10
N PRO A 31 -9.91 -12.36 0.04
CA PRO A 31 -9.96 -13.81 -0.02
C PRO A 31 -8.57 -14.42 0.21
N SER A 32 -8.53 -15.62 0.78
CA SER A 32 -7.25 -16.32 0.96
C SER A 32 -6.60 -16.60 -0.40
N GLY A 33 -5.28 -16.38 -0.48
CA GLY A 33 -4.52 -16.53 -1.73
C GLY A 33 -4.73 -15.43 -2.77
N ALA A 34 -5.44 -14.35 -2.44
CA ALA A 34 -5.74 -13.26 -3.38
C ALA A 34 -4.49 -12.54 -3.88
N ARG A 35 -4.58 -12.03 -5.11
CA ARG A 35 -3.68 -11.00 -5.65
C ARG A 35 -4.22 -9.64 -5.24
N ILE A 36 -3.45 -8.92 -4.43
CA ILE A 36 -3.89 -7.69 -3.78
C ILE A 36 -3.09 -6.50 -4.29
N LEU A 37 -3.77 -5.41 -4.63
CA LEU A 37 -3.16 -4.11 -4.88
C LEU A 37 -3.37 -3.16 -3.69
N ASP A 38 -2.28 -2.62 -3.14
CA ASP A 38 -2.30 -1.48 -2.22
C ASP A 38 -2.00 -0.20 -3.02
N ALA A 39 -3.05 0.51 -3.42
CA ALA A 39 -3.03 1.67 -4.30
C ALA A 39 -2.77 2.96 -3.48
N GLY A 40 -1.58 3.53 -3.62
CA GLY A 40 -1.10 4.64 -2.80
C GLY A 40 -0.46 4.16 -1.51
N CYS A 41 0.42 3.17 -1.59
CA CYS A 41 0.88 2.39 -0.44
C CYS A 41 1.73 3.19 0.57
N GLY A 42 2.26 4.37 0.20
CA GLY A 42 3.10 5.18 1.08
C GLY A 42 4.29 4.39 1.61
N SER A 43 4.43 4.29 2.93
CA SER A 43 5.48 3.51 3.56
C SER A 43 5.24 1.99 3.52
N GLY A 44 4.09 1.52 3.03
CA GLY A 44 3.78 0.10 2.81
C GLY A 44 3.18 -0.64 3.99
N VAL A 45 2.64 0.06 4.99
CA VAL A 45 2.12 -0.56 6.24
C VAL A 45 0.98 -1.54 5.95
N VAL A 46 0.01 -1.13 5.11
CA VAL A 46 -1.14 -1.96 4.74
C VAL A 46 -0.67 -3.17 3.93
N ALA A 47 0.16 -2.95 2.90
CA ALA A 47 0.74 -4.03 2.12
C ALA A 47 1.48 -5.08 2.99
N ARG A 48 2.34 -4.63 3.92
CA ARG A 48 3.04 -5.52 4.86
C ARG A 48 2.10 -6.24 5.83
N PHE A 49 1.04 -5.57 6.29
CA PHE A 49 0.03 -6.18 7.15
C PHE A 49 -0.68 -7.34 6.43
N LEU A 50 -1.18 -7.10 5.21
CA LEU A 50 -1.89 -8.10 4.42
C LEU A 50 -0.98 -9.28 4.05
N ALA A 51 0.25 -9.01 3.65
CA ALA A 51 1.24 -10.02 3.30
C ALA A 51 1.57 -10.94 4.50
N ARG A 52 1.67 -10.39 5.72
CA ARG A 52 1.92 -11.17 6.95
C ARG A 52 0.68 -11.93 7.42
N ARG A 53 -0.52 -11.39 7.18
CA ARG A 53 -1.78 -12.02 7.60
C ARG A 53 -2.03 -13.33 6.87
N ASP A 54 -1.78 -13.36 5.56
CA ASP A 54 -1.90 -14.57 4.75
C ASP A 54 -0.69 -14.72 3.80
N PRO A 55 0.26 -15.61 4.12
CA PRO A 55 1.42 -15.89 3.28
C PRO A 55 1.10 -16.45 1.89
N SER A 56 -0.14 -16.91 1.65
CA SER A 56 -0.57 -17.39 0.33
C SER A 56 -1.00 -16.24 -0.60
N CYS A 57 -1.34 -15.08 -0.06
CA CYS A 57 -1.66 -13.89 -0.84
C CYS A 57 -0.39 -13.32 -1.50
N LYS A 58 -0.58 -12.59 -2.60
CA LYS A 58 0.48 -11.82 -3.27
C LYS A 58 0.10 -10.35 -3.25
N VAL A 59 0.94 -9.52 -2.66
CA VAL A 59 0.63 -8.10 -2.46
C VAL A 59 1.56 -7.23 -3.31
N THR A 60 0.98 -6.36 -4.12
CA THR A 60 1.69 -5.31 -4.86
C THR A 60 1.32 -3.96 -4.26
N GLY A 61 2.28 -3.24 -3.69
CA GLY A 61 2.11 -1.86 -3.26
C GLY A 61 2.56 -0.87 -4.33
N CYS A 62 1.75 0.14 -4.61
CA CYS A 62 2.05 1.15 -5.61
C CYS A 62 1.99 2.55 -5.01
N ASP A 63 2.99 3.38 -5.28
CA ASP A 63 2.99 4.82 -4.95
C ASP A 63 3.72 5.57 -6.08
N PHE A 64 3.29 6.80 -6.39
CA PHE A 64 3.91 7.59 -7.46
C PHE A 64 5.25 8.19 -7.03
N VAL A 65 5.55 8.22 -5.72
CA VAL A 65 6.79 8.79 -5.18
C VAL A 65 7.86 7.71 -5.03
N PRO A 66 8.98 7.78 -5.79
CA PRO A 66 10.04 6.76 -5.76
C PRO A 66 10.67 6.55 -4.38
N ASP A 67 10.86 7.63 -3.61
CA ASP A 67 11.48 7.55 -2.28
C ASP A 67 10.63 6.73 -1.31
N ARG A 68 9.29 6.82 -1.40
CA ARG A 68 8.36 6.04 -0.58
C ARG A 68 8.39 4.56 -0.94
N VAL A 69 8.36 4.25 -2.23
CA VAL A 69 8.48 2.88 -2.75
C VAL A 69 9.78 2.22 -2.28
N ALA A 70 10.90 2.94 -2.38
CA ALA A 70 12.19 2.45 -1.90
C ALA A 70 12.19 2.18 -0.39
N GLY A 71 11.62 3.09 0.41
CA GLY A 71 11.46 2.90 1.86
C GLY A 71 10.54 1.73 2.22
N ALA A 72 9.43 1.59 1.52
CA ALA A 72 8.48 0.50 1.72
C ALA A 72 9.11 -0.86 1.42
N ALA A 73 9.88 -0.96 0.33
CA ALA A 73 10.65 -2.15 -0.01
C ALA A 73 11.71 -2.49 1.05
N GLU A 74 12.43 -1.48 1.56
CA GLU A 74 13.40 -1.67 2.65
C GLU A 74 12.74 -2.18 3.94
N LEU A 75 11.62 -1.59 4.34
CA LEU A 75 10.86 -1.98 5.53
C LEU A 75 10.18 -3.35 5.39
N ALA A 76 10.00 -3.84 4.17
CA ALA A 76 9.41 -5.14 3.87
C ALA A 76 10.43 -6.28 3.72
N LYS A 77 11.73 -6.01 3.87
CA LYS A 77 12.76 -7.06 3.87
C LYS A 77 12.39 -8.19 4.82
N GLY A 78 12.40 -9.43 4.30
CA GLY A 78 12.01 -10.63 5.04
C GLY A 78 10.55 -11.06 4.84
N ILE A 79 9.73 -10.28 4.13
CA ILE A 79 8.38 -10.67 3.73
C ILE A 79 8.42 -11.12 2.26
N GLY A 80 8.23 -12.41 2.01
CA GLY A 80 8.47 -13.02 0.69
C GLY A 80 7.35 -12.83 -0.34
N ASN A 81 6.18 -12.34 0.07
CA ASN A 81 4.98 -12.26 -0.75
C ASN A 81 4.46 -10.83 -0.96
N VAL A 82 5.33 -9.83 -0.80
CA VAL A 82 5.05 -8.42 -1.07
C VAL A 82 6.11 -7.79 -1.97
N GLU A 83 5.67 -6.98 -2.92
CA GLU A 83 6.54 -6.17 -3.77
C GLU A 83 6.02 -4.73 -3.86
N PHE A 84 6.90 -3.79 -4.21
CA PHE A 84 6.55 -2.38 -4.34
C PHE A 84 6.98 -1.83 -5.69
N ARG A 85 6.15 -0.99 -6.30
CA ARG A 85 6.37 -0.42 -7.63
C ARG A 85 6.07 1.06 -7.63
N VAL A 86 6.91 1.83 -8.32
CA VAL A 86 6.60 3.23 -8.65
C VAL A 86 5.54 3.21 -9.73
N GLU A 87 4.36 3.73 -9.42
CA GLU A 87 3.22 3.73 -10.35
C GLU A 87 2.35 4.97 -10.11
N ASP A 88 2.02 5.68 -11.18
CA ASP A 88 1.06 6.78 -11.12
C ASP A 88 -0.33 6.21 -11.41
N LEU A 89 -1.18 6.14 -10.38
CA LEU A 89 -2.52 5.55 -10.50
C LEU A 89 -3.44 6.32 -11.47
N ARG A 90 -3.09 7.55 -11.87
CA ARG A 90 -3.80 8.29 -12.93
C ARG A 90 -3.44 7.77 -14.33
N ARG A 91 -2.35 7.03 -14.45
CA ARG A 91 -1.78 6.46 -15.67
C ARG A 91 -1.20 5.08 -15.40
N ILE A 92 -2.06 4.20 -14.90
CA ILE A 92 -1.66 2.88 -14.46
C ILE A 92 -1.13 2.02 -15.63
N SER A 93 0.01 1.37 -15.42
CA SER A 93 0.60 0.43 -16.39
C SER A 93 0.35 -1.04 -16.02
N LEU A 94 -0.35 -1.29 -14.92
CA LEU A 94 -0.72 -2.62 -14.46
C LEU A 94 -1.74 -3.27 -15.40
N PRO A 95 -1.65 -4.59 -15.65
CA PRO A 95 -2.59 -5.27 -16.53
C PRO A 95 -4.02 -5.28 -15.97
N ASP A 96 -5.00 -5.19 -16.86
CA ASP A 96 -6.41 -5.37 -16.49
C ASP A 96 -6.67 -6.74 -15.85
N ALA A 97 -7.65 -6.81 -14.94
CA ALA A 97 -8.08 -8.04 -14.26
C ALA A 97 -6.95 -8.84 -13.58
N SER A 98 -5.89 -8.15 -13.14
CA SER A 98 -4.71 -8.76 -12.52
C SER A 98 -4.77 -8.87 -10.99
N PHE A 99 -5.74 -8.21 -10.35
CA PHE A 99 -5.94 -8.22 -8.90
C PHE A 99 -7.35 -8.69 -8.55
N ASP A 100 -7.43 -9.44 -7.46
CA ASP A 100 -8.68 -9.96 -6.90
C ASP A 100 -9.23 -9.05 -5.79
N TYR A 101 -8.38 -8.16 -5.24
CA TYR A 101 -8.73 -7.20 -4.21
C TYR A 101 -7.87 -5.93 -4.33
N VAL A 102 -8.46 -4.75 -4.09
CA VAL A 102 -7.77 -3.46 -4.14
C VAL A 102 -8.06 -2.67 -2.87
N VAL A 103 -7.00 -2.27 -2.15
CA VAL A 103 -7.08 -1.33 -1.03
C VAL A 103 -6.54 0.02 -1.48
N CYS A 104 -7.24 1.09 -1.14
CA CYS A 104 -6.80 2.46 -1.35
C CYS A 104 -7.10 3.26 -0.08
N ARG A 105 -6.08 3.48 0.76
CA ARG A 105 -6.27 4.06 2.10
C ARG A 105 -5.48 5.35 2.24
N TYR A 106 -6.15 6.41 2.69
CA TYR A 106 -5.57 7.75 2.86
C TYR A 106 -4.79 8.26 1.63
N MET A 107 -5.22 7.91 0.42
CA MET A 107 -4.61 8.42 -0.81
C MET A 107 -5.49 9.48 -1.48
N LEU A 108 -6.81 9.25 -1.56
CA LEU A 108 -7.72 10.06 -2.37
C LEU A 108 -7.78 11.54 -1.95
N GLN A 109 -7.52 11.87 -0.68
CA GLN A 109 -7.48 13.26 -0.22
C GLN A 109 -6.29 14.08 -0.77
N HIS A 110 -5.34 13.43 -1.44
CA HIS A 110 -4.20 14.06 -2.10
C HIS A 110 -4.38 14.23 -3.60
N LEU A 111 -5.48 13.70 -4.16
CA LEU A 111 -5.85 13.98 -5.54
C LEU A 111 -6.56 15.33 -5.58
N GLU A 112 -6.07 16.23 -6.43
CA GLU A 112 -6.89 17.36 -6.83
C GLU A 112 -8.14 16.79 -7.51
N ALA A 113 -9.32 17.21 -7.04
CA ALA A 113 -10.53 16.92 -7.78
C ALA A 113 -10.36 17.53 -9.16
N ASP A 114 -10.45 16.72 -10.21
CA ASP A 114 -10.61 17.26 -11.55
C ASP A 114 -11.83 18.19 -11.49
N ALA A 115 -11.58 19.49 -11.66
CA ALA A 115 -12.62 20.47 -11.90
C ALA A 115 -13.24 20.10 -13.24
N ARG A 116 -14.28 19.27 -13.21
CA ARG A 116 -15.19 19.06 -14.32
C ARG A 116 -16.18 20.21 -14.38
#